data_AF-X0TAP8-F1
#
_entry.id   AF-X0TAP8-F1
#
_cell.length_a   1.000
_cell.length_b   1.000
_cell.length_c   1.000
_cell.angle_alpha   90.00
_cell.angle_beta   90.00
_cell.angle_gamma   90.00
#
_symmetry.space_group_name_H-M   'P 1'
#
loop_
_entity.id
_entity.type
_entity.pdbx_description
1 polymer ?
#
loop_
_entity_poly.entity_id
_entity_poly.type
_entity_poly.pdbx_seq_one_letter_code
_entity_poly.pdbx_strand_id
1 'polypeptide(L)'
;PFYEKKLYSGMSHLDVTALSLGKFETLNILLLTEGSMKSFMLDLVSEKNPLSVVLLVGLFMMAIALLVLEAFALYFGVRITGGITSAVRSLHRSTQRVAGGDLDAYIEIPNEDELGDLAVSFNKMTAALKIGQEEALARRHLEQELRTARDIQEKLLPDEMPKFPGFEITGTNIPSLQVGGDYFDFIELETGHLGIAIGDVCGKGIPAALLMANLQAGLHGQAVGPTEIASVITRMNDLLVRSSDINMFASFFYGVLDRSLSTFTSTNAGHNPPLHFQENGDYK
;
A
#
# COMPACT_ATOMS: atom_id res chain seq x y z
N PRO A 1 63.09 50.15 15.24
CA PRO A 1 63.01 51.09 16.39
C PRO A 1 61.55 51.27 16.82
N PHE A 2 61.02 50.32 17.59
CA PHE A 2 59.68 50.43 18.17
C PHE A 2 59.74 51.47 19.30
N TYR A 3 58.85 52.46 19.26
CA TYR A 3 58.67 53.47 20.31
C TYR A 3 58.34 52.76 21.64
N GLU A 4 59.31 52.66 22.56
CA GLU A 4 59.04 52.37 23.97
C GLU A 4 58.45 53.64 24.59
N LYS A 5 57.12 53.73 24.62
CA LYS A 5 56.42 54.77 25.36
C LYS A 5 56.64 54.50 26.86
N LYS A 6 57.47 55.32 27.51
CA LYS A 6 57.74 55.22 28.95
C LYS A 6 56.44 55.35 29.73
N LEU A 7 56.11 54.34 30.55
CA LEU A 7 54.98 54.38 31.47
C LEU A 7 55.50 54.88 32.82
N TYR A 8 54.98 56.02 33.28
CA TYR A 8 55.27 56.53 34.62
C TYR A 8 54.13 56.11 35.55
N SER A 9 54.43 55.37 36.62
CA SER A 9 53.46 54.91 37.61
C SER A 9 54.08 54.86 39.00
N GLY A 10 53.40 55.45 39.99
CA GLY A 10 53.88 55.66 41.37
C GLY A 10 54.30 57.10 41.59
N MET A 11 53.65 57.80 42.53
CA MET A 11 53.94 59.20 42.88
C MET A 11 54.27 59.25 44.36
N SER A 12 55.56 59.38 44.68
CA SER A 12 56.04 59.47 46.06
C SER A 12 56.58 60.89 46.27
N HIS A 13 55.96 61.65 47.17
CA HIS A 13 56.47 62.95 47.62
C HIS A 13 57.55 62.73 48.67
N LEU A 14 58.77 63.22 48.41
CA LEU A 14 59.85 63.23 49.39
C LEU A 14 60.22 64.70 49.66
N ASP A 15 59.88 65.19 50.85
CA ASP A 15 60.26 66.52 51.30
C ASP A 15 61.64 66.45 51.95
N VAL A 16 62.63 67.06 51.32
CA VAL A 16 64.00 67.12 51.85
C VAL A 16 64.30 68.54 52.28
N THR A 17 64.53 68.73 53.58
CA THR A 17 64.93 70.03 54.13
C THR A 17 66.44 70.18 54.03
N ALA A 18 66.91 71.12 53.21
CA ALA A 18 68.33 71.41 53.06
C ALA A 18 68.68 72.79 53.63
N LEU A 19 69.81 72.88 54.33
CA LEU A 19 70.32 74.14 54.88
C LEU A 19 71.28 74.77 53.85
N SER A 20 70.87 75.86 53.22
CA SER A 20 71.71 76.62 52.27
C SER A 20 71.78 78.07 52.72
N LEU A 21 73.01 78.62 52.86
CA LEU A 21 73.26 80.01 53.26
C LEU A 21 72.50 80.46 54.52
N GLY A 22 72.39 79.58 55.52
CA GLY A 22 71.81 79.90 56.83
C GLY A 22 70.28 79.99 56.89
N LYS A 23 69.55 79.61 55.83
CA LYS A 23 68.10 79.40 55.84
C LYS A 23 67.74 77.96 55.48
N PHE A 24 66.70 77.44 56.11
CA PHE A 24 66.11 76.15 55.76
C PHE A 24 65.15 76.35 54.58
N GLU A 25 65.38 75.66 53.47
CA GLU A 25 64.43 75.58 52.35
C GLU A 25 63.99 74.13 52.16
N THR A 26 62.68 73.94 51.97
CA THR A 26 62.07 72.64 51.64
C THR A 26 62.12 72.43 50.13
N LEU A 27 62.88 71.43 49.68
CA LEU A 27 62.92 71.05 48.27
C LEU A 27 61.94 69.90 48.04
N ASN A 28 60.93 70.13 47.19
CA ASN A 28 59.97 69.11 46.78
C ASN A 28 60.58 68.29 45.64
N ILE A 29 61.03 67.07 45.92
CA ILE A 29 61.60 66.17 44.91
C ILE A 29 60.51 65.21 44.45
N LEU A 30 60.11 65.29 43.18
CA LEU A 30 59.16 64.37 42.56
C LEU A 30 59.91 63.12 42.06
N LEU A 31 59.73 61.98 42.73
CA LEU A 31 60.28 60.70 42.29
C LEU A 31 59.32 60.06 41.27
N LEU A 32 59.76 59.96 40.02
CA LEU A 32 59.07 59.24 38.95
C LEU A 32 59.77 57.91 38.71
N THR A 33 59.10 56.79 39.00
CA THR A 33 59.61 55.45 38.68
C THR A 33 59.43 55.17 37.20
N GLU A 34 60.54 54.95 36.49
CA GLU A 34 60.56 54.62 35.07
C GLU A 34 60.38 53.10 34.86
N GLY A 35 59.29 52.68 34.21
CA GLY A 35 59.03 51.28 33.88
C GLY A 35 58.79 51.06 32.37
N SER A 36 59.23 49.92 31.84
CA SER A 36 58.90 49.45 30.48
C SER A 36 57.80 48.38 30.55
N MET A 37 56.99 48.24 29.51
CA MET A 37 56.01 47.15 29.37
C MET A 37 56.69 45.78 29.57
N LYS A 38 57.94 45.64 29.13
CA LYS A 38 58.75 44.43 29.30
C LYS A 38 59.08 44.15 30.77
N SER A 39 59.41 45.17 31.56
CA SER A 39 59.70 44.99 32.99
C SER A 39 58.44 44.67 33.78
N PHE A 40 57.30 45.27 33.43
CA PHE A 40 56.01 44.93 34.02
C PHE A 40 55.63 43.47 33.74
N MET A 41 55.78 43.00 32.50
CA MET A 41 55.50 41.61 32.14
C MET A 41 56.43 40.61 32.87
N LEU A 42 57.72 40.92 33.00
CA LEU A 42 58.67 40.10 33.76
C LEU A 42 58.33 40.05 35.25
N ASP A 43 57.85 41.16 35.80
CA ASP A 43 57.44 41.24 37.21
C ASP A 43 56.08 40.54 37.45
N LEU A 44 55.19 40.55 36.46
CA LEU A 44 53.90 39.83 36.51
C LEU A 44 54.07 38.31 36.49
N VAL A 45 55.16 37.80 35.90
CA VAL A 45 55.50 36.37 35.80
C VAL A 45 56.53 35.94 36.86
N SER A 46 57.08 36.88 37.62
CA SER A 46 58.05 36.62 38.69
C SER A 46 57.41 35.84 39.85
N GLU A 47 58.10 34.81 40.35
CA GLU A 47 57.66 34.02 41.52
C GLU A 47 57.46 34.87 42.78
N LYS A 48 58.08 36.06 42.83
CA LYS A 48 57.94 36.99 43.95
C LYS A 48 56.63 37.79 43.91
N ASN A 49 55.89 37.75 42.80
CA ASN A 49 54.65 38.50 42.61
C ASN A 49 53.43 37.61 42.89
N PRO A 50 52.60 37.90 43.92
CA PRO A 50 51.44 37.08 44.27
C PRO A 50 50.37 37.00 43.16
N LEU A 51 50.32 37.98 42.25
CA LEU A 51 49.41 37.94 41.09
C LEU A 51 49.77 36.85 40.09
N SER A 52 51.04 36.47 39.98
CA SER A 52 51.52 35.44 39.05
C SER A 52 50.89 34.07 39.35
N VAL A 53 50.81 33.72 40.64
CA VAL A 53 50.24 32.45 41.13
C VAL A 53 48.73 32.40 40.87
N VAL A 54 48.01 33.49 41.14
CA VAL A 54 46.56 33.58 40.89
C VAL A 54 46.27 33.41 39.39
N LEU A 55 47.06 34.06 38.53
CA LEU A 55 46.90 33.96 37.08
C LEU A 55 47.18 32.53 36.57
N LEU A 56 48.23 31.88 37.08
CA LEU A 56 48.57 30.50 36.74
C LEU A 56 47.46 29.52 37.14
N VAL A 57 46.96 29.62 38.37
CA VAL A 57 45.86 28.79 38.86
C VAL A 57 44.60 29.04 38.03
N GLY A 58 44.29 30.30 37.70
CA GLY A 58 43.17 30.65 36.85
C GLY A 58 43.26 30.04 35.45
N LEU A 59 44.43 30.13 34.79
CA LEU A 59 44.68 29.50 33.50
C LEU A 59 44.57 27.97 33.56
N PHE A 60 45.09 27.35 34.61
CA PHE A 60 45.00 25.90 34.80
C PHE A 60 43.55 25.44 34.98
N MET A 61 42.77 26.15 35.80
CA MET A 61 41.34 25.88 35.96
C MET A 61 40.57 26.07 34.65
N MET A 62 40.90 27.10 33.87
CA MET A 62 40.30 27.33 32.55
C MET A 62 40.64 26.22 31.56
N ALA A 63 41.89 25.73 31.56
CA ALA A 63 42.31 24.61 30.72
C ALA A 63 41.57 23.32 31.08
N ILE A 64 41.41 23.04 32.38
CA ILE A 64 40.61 21.88 32.83
C ILE A 64 39.16 22.02 32.38
N ALA A 65 38.55 23.20 32.53
CA ALA A 65 37.18 23.44 32.11
C ALA A 65 36.98 23.21 30.59
N LEU A 66 37.93 23.67 29.77
CA LEU A 66 37.93 23.41 28.33
C LEU A 66 38.05 21.93 28.01
N LEU A 67 38.96 21.21 28.68
CA LEU A 67 39.16 19.77 28.47
C LEU A 67 37.88 18.98 28.82
N VAL A 68 37.21 19.33 29.93
CA VAL A 68 35.94 18.70 30.32
C VAL A 68 34.86 18.96 29.26
N LEU A 69 34.77 20.18 28.73
CA LEU A 69 33.82 20.53 27.68
C LEU A 69 34.10 19.76 26.39
N GLU A 70 35.36 19.62 25.98
CA GLU A 70 35.75 18.82 24.81
C GLU A 70 35.42 17.34 25.00
N ALA A 71 35.70 16.77 26.17
CA ALA A 71 35.36 15.38 26.49
C ALA A 71 33.84 15.14 26.45
N PHE A 72 33.06 16.09 26.97
CA PHE A 72 31.60 16.03 26.93
C PHE A 72 31.07 16.11 25.48
N ALA A 73 31.57 17.08 24.69
CA ALA A 73 31.21 17.21 23.28
C ALA A 73 31.55 15.94 22.47
N LEU A 74 32.72 15.35 22.71
CA LEU A 74 33.14 14.11 22.08
C LEU A 74 32.22 12.94 22.45
N TYR A 75 31.88 12.79 23.74
CA TYR A 75 30.97 11.74 24.21
C TYR A 75 29.59 11.84 23.56
N PHE A 76 28.99 13.03 23.56
CA PHE A 76 27.70 13.26 22.92
C PHE A 76 27.76 13.06 21.40
N GLY A 77 28.83 13.53 20.75
CA GLY A 77 29.05 13.34 19.32
C GLY A 77 29.07 11.86 18.93
N VAL A 78 29.82 11.03 19.65
CA VAL A 78 29.88 9.58 19.40
C VAL A 78 28.54 8.91 19.72
N ARG A 79 27.90 9.27 20.84
CA ARG A 79 26.64 8.65 21.27
C ARG A 79 25.49 8.90 20.28
N ILE A 80 25.32 10.14 19.83
CA ILE A 80 24.28 10.54 18.88
C ILE A 80 24.55 9.90 17.51
N THR A 81 25.79 10.00 17.02
CA THR A 81 26.17 9.44 15.71
C THR A 81 25.95 7.93 15.66
N GLY A 82 26.29 7.21 16.74
CA GLY A 82 26.10 5.77 16.83
C GLY A 82 24.62 5.36 16.76
N GLY A 83 23.74 6.08 17.45
CA GLY A 83 22.30 5.82 17.45
C GLY A 83 21.67 6.02 16.06
N ILE A 84 21.91 7.19 15.46
CA ILE A 84 21.36 7.54 14.13
C ILE A 84 21.88 6.56 13.07
N THR A 85 23.19 6.27 13.07
CA THR A 85 23.79 5.36 12.07
C THR A 85 23.19 3.96 12.16
N SER A 86 22.92 3.47 13.37
CA SER A 86 22.31 2.15 13.57
C SER A 86 20.86 2.11 13.06
N ALA A 87 20.05 3.11 13.39
CA ALA A 87 18.66 3.20 12.96
C ALA A 87 18.51 3.36 11.44
N VAL A 88 19.34 4.19 10.81
CA VAL A 88 19.35 4.34 9.35
C VAL A 88 19.78 3.04 8.67
N ARG A 89 20.76 2.33 9.25
CA ARG A 89 21.23 1.05 8.72
C ARG A 89 20.18 -0.05 8.84
N SER A 90 19.41 -0.11 9.94
CA SER A 90 18.31 -1.07 10.07
C SER A 90 17.21 -0.78 9.05
N LEU A 91 16.81 0.49 8.90
CA LEU A 91 15.83 0.90 7.90
C LEU A 91 16.26 0.56 6.47
N HIS A 92 17.51 0.87 6.12
CA HIS A 92 18.05 0.54 4.80
C HIS A 92 18.02 -0.97 4.53
N ARG A 93 18.45 -1.80 5.50
CA ARG A 93 18.44 -3.26 5.37
C ARG A 93 17.03 -3.83 5.24
N SER A 94 16.09 -3.38 6.07
CA SER A 94 14.70 -3.86 6.00
C SER A 94 14.03 -3.41 4.71
N THR A 95 14.32 -2.21 4.22
CA THR A 95 13.82 -1.75 2.91
C THR A 95 14.36 -2.63 1.77
N GLN A 96 15.64 -3.00 1.80
CA GLN A 96 16.24 -3.91 0.82
C GLN A 96 15.62 -5.32 0.88
N ARG A 97 15.27 -5.82 2.08
CA ARG A 97 14.56 -7.10 2.24
C ARG A 97 13.16 -7.05 1.61
N VAL A 98 12.38 -6.00 1.91
CA VAL A 98 11.07 -5.77 1.29
C VAL A 98 11.19 -5.69 -0.23
N ALA A 99 12.18 -4.96 -0.76
CA ALA A 99 12.44 -4.88 -2.19
C ALA A 99 12.84 -6.23 -2.82
N GLY A 100 13.47 -7.11 -2.03
CA GLY A 100 13.77 -8.50 -2.41
C GLY A 100 12.57 -9.46 -2.30
N GLY A 101 11.40 -8.98 -1.90
CA GLY A 101 10.17 -9.77 -1.77
C GLY A 101 9.90 -10.33 -0.36
N ASP A 102 10.76 -10.04 0.61
CA ASP A 102 10.56 -10.44 2.02
C ASP A 102 9.70 -9.40 2.74
N LEU A 103 8.38 -9.62 2.73
CA LEU A 103 7.40 -8.78 3.41
C LEU A 103 7.22 -9.10 4.90
N ASP A 104 8.01 -10.03 5.45
CA ASP A 104 8.09 -10.27 6.89
C ASP A 104 9.17 -9.40 7.56
N ALA A 105 9.86 -8.58 6.78
CA ALA A 105 10.84 -7.63 7.28
C ALA A 105 10.21 -6.64 8.27
N TYR A 106 10.72 -6.66 9.49
CA TYR A 106 10.29 -5.80 10.59
C TYR A 106 11.46 -4.98 11.12
N ILE A 107 11.19 -3.73 11.49
CA ILE A 107 12.15 -2.85 12.16
C ILE A 107 11.75 -2.74 13.62
N GLU A 108 12.63 -3.21 14.51
CA GLU A 108 12.49 -2.95 15.95
C GLU A 108 12.57 -1.45 16.23
N ILE A 109 11.64 -0.94 17.05
CA ILE A 109 11.52 0.47 17.38
C ILE A 109 12.55 0.79 18.47
N PRO A 110 13.64 1.53 18.18
CA PRO A 110 14.72 1.70 19.14
C PRO A 110 14.37 2.69 20.26
N ASN A 111 13.64 3.77 19.92
CA ASN A 111 13.25 4.87 20.81
C ASN A 111 11.93 5.50 20.33
N GLU A 112 11.29 6.32 21.16
CA GLU A 112 10.11 7.15 20.82
C GLU A 112 10.52 8.52 20.26
N ASP A 113 11.37 8.51 19.22
CA ASP A 113 11.81 9.69 18.48
C ASP A 113 11.29 9.65 17.02
N GLU A 114 11.67 10.65 16.20
CA GLU A 114 11.24 10.73 14.79
C GLU A 114 11.69 9.51 13.96
N LEU A 115 12.78 8.83 14.36
CA LEU A 115 13.24 7.60 13.71
C LEU A 115 12.40 6.40 14.14
N GLY A 116 11.94 6.38 15.40
CA GLY A 116 10.92 5.46 15.88
C GLY A 116 9.61 5.57 15.10
N ASP A 117 9.12 6.80 14.87
CA ASP A 117 7.92 7.06 14.07
C ASP A 117 8.08 6.57 12.62
N LEU A 118 9.27 6.73 12.04
CA LEU A 118 9.59 6.22 10.71
C LEU A 118 9.60 4.68 10.69
N ALA A 119 10.14 4.02 11.72
CA ALA A 119 10.10 2.57 11.85
C ALA A 119 8.67 2.04 11.99
N VAL A 120 7.82 2.71 12.79
CA VAL A 120 6.39 2.38 12.92
C VAL A 120 5.69 2.50 11.56
N SER A 121 5.94 3.60 10.84
CA SER A 121 5.32 3.86 9.54
C SER A 121 5.78 2.85 8.48
N PHE A 122 7.06 2.48 8.49
CA PHE A 122 7.61 1.42 7.66
C PHE A 122 6.93 0.08 7.94
N ASN A 123 6.84 -0.34 9.20
CA ASN A 123 6.22 -1.62 9.58
C ASN A 123 4.74 -1.68 9.17
N LYS A 124 4.00 -0.57 9.33
CA LYS A 124 2.60 -0.46 8.86
C LYS A 124 2.49 -0.61 7.34
N MET A 125 3.35 0.07 6.58
CA MET A 125 3.38 -0.03 5.12
C MET A 125 3.69 -1.45 4.67
N THR A 126 4.71 -2.10 5.24
CA THR A 126 5.09 -3.48 4.89
C THR A 126 3.96 -4.47 5.20
N ALA A 127 3.30 -4.34 6.35
CA ALA A 127 2.15 -5.17 6.68
C ALA A 127 0.97 -4.96 5.71
N ALA A 128 0.67 -3.71 5.34
CA ALA A 128 -0.38 -3.41 4.37
C ALA A 128 -0.04 -3.95 2.97
N LEU A 129 1.23 -3.86 2.55
CA LEU A 129 1.69 -4.46 1.30
C LEU A 129 1.52 -5.98 1.30
N LYS A 130 1.86 -6.65 2.42
CA LYS A 130 1.69 -8.10 2.56
C LYS A 130 0.25 -8.53 2.38
N ILE A 131 -0.66 -7.91 3.13
CA ILE A 131 -2.10 -8.19 3.06
C ILE A 131 -2.62 -7.93 1.64
N GLY A 132 -2.26 -6.79 1.05
CA GLY A 132 -2.68 -6.45 -0.31
C GLY A 132 -2.17 -7.43 -1.38
N GLN A 133 -0.96 -7.95 -1.22
CA GLN A 133 -0.42 -8.96 -2.14
C GLN A 133 -1.13 -10.31 -1.99
N GLU A 134 -1.38 -10.77 -0.76
CA GLU A 134 -2.10 -12.01 -0.48
C GLU A 134 -3.53 -11.95 -1.03
N GLU A 135 -4.25 -10.85 -0.80
CA GLU A 135 -5.59 -10.62 -1.37
C GLU A 135 -5.57 -10.58 -2.90
N ALA A 136 -4.59 -9.89 -3.49
CA ALA A 136 -4.46 -9.83 -4.95
C ALA A 136 -4.18 -11.21 -5.57
N LEU A 137 -3.35 -12.03 -4.92
CA LEU A 137 -3.09 -13.40 -5.36
C LEU A 137 -4.35 -14.27 -5.26
N ALA A 138 -5.01 -14.26 -4.10
CA ALA A 138 -6.26 -15.01 -3.90
C ALA A 138 -7.33 -14.61 -4.92
N ARG A 139 -7.47 -13.30 -5.18
CA ARG A 139 -8.39 -12.78 -6.19
C ARG A 139 -8.03 -13.25 -7.60
N ARG A 140 -6.75 -13.22 -7.99
CA ARG A 140 -6.30 -13.71 -9.30
C ARG A 140 -6.60 -15.19 -9.49
N HIS A 141 -6.37 -16.00 -8.45
CA HIS A 141 -6.71 -17.42 -8.48
C HIS A 141 -8.22 -17.63 -8.68
N LEU A 142 -9.07 -16.95 -7.92
CA LEU A 142 -10.52 -17.03 -8.09
C LEU A 142 -10.98 -16.56 -9.47
N GLU A 143 -10.44 -15.46 -10.00
CA GLU A 143 -10.75 -14.98 -11.34
C GLU A 143 -10.35 -16.00 -12.43
N GLN A 144 -9.25 -16.73 -12.23
CA GLN A 144 -8.83 -17.79 -13.16
C GLN A 144 -9.76 -19.02 -13.10
N GLU A 145 -10.20 -19.42 -11.90
CA GLU A 145 -11.18 -20.49 -11.73
C GLU A 145 -12.53 -20.13 -12.39
N LEU A 146 -13.01 -18.90 -12.18
CA LEU A 146 -14.25 -18.42 -12.80
C LEU A 146 -14.16 -18.31 -14.33
N ARG A 147 -12.99 -17.94 -14.87
CA ARG A 147 -12.75 -18.00 -16.33
C ARG A 147 -12.82 -19.42 -16.86
N THR A 148 -12.22 -20.37 -16.15
CA THR A 148 -12.27 -21.78 -16.55
C THR A 148 -13.72 -22.30 -16.53
N ALA A 149 -14.49 -21.94 -15.49
CA ALA A 149 -15.90 -22.28 -15.41
C ALA A 149 -16.72 -21.66 -16.56
N ARG A 150 -16.41 -20.42 -16.97
CA ARG A 150 -17.00 -19.77 -18.13
C ARG A 150 -16.73 -20.54 -19.41
N ASP A 151 -15.47 -20.90 -19.67
CA ASP A 151 -15.08 -21.63 -20.88
C ASP A 151 -15.79 -22.99 -20.97
N ILE A 152 -16.08 -23.63 -19.83
CA ILE A 152 -16.88 -24.85 -19.76
C ILE A 152 -18.35 -24.53 -20.07
N GLN A 153 -18.93 -23.50 -19.45
CA GLN A 153 -20.32 -23.11 -19.67
C GLN A 153 -20.60 -22.68 -21.11
N GLU A 154 -19.69 -21.93 -21.75
CA GLU A 154 -19.83 -21.52 -23.15
C GLU A 154 -19.92 -22.73 -24.07
N LYS A 155 -19.16 -23.80 -23.81
CA LYS A 155 -19.25 -25.08 -24.55
C LYS A 155 -20.53 -25.87 -24.32
N LEU A 156 -21.32 -25.50 -23.31
CA LEU A 156 -22.66 -26.07 -23.10
C LEU A 156 -23.71 -25.36 -23.95
N LEU A 157 -23.40 -24.20 -24.51
CA LEU A 157 -24.31 -23.48 -25.40
C LEU A 157 -24.01 -23.84 -26.87
N PRO A 158 -24.97 -23.67 -27.78
CA PRO A 158 -24.72 -23.85 -29.21
C PRO A 158 -23.63 -22.89 -29.72
N ASP A 159 -22.52 -23.46 -30.22
CA ASP A 159 -21.45 -22.71 -30.89
C ASP A 159 -21.84 -22.27 -32.31
N GLU A 160 -22.69 -23.04 -32.98
CA GLU A 160 -23.18 -22.78 -34.33
C GLU A 160 -24.71 -22.82 -34.38
N MET A 161 -25.30 -21.95 -35.19
CA MET A 161 -26.74 -21.99 -35.44
C MET A 161 -27.09 -23.19 -36.32
N PRO A 162 -28.15 -23.95 -35.99
CA PRO A 162 -28.55 -25.12 -36.76
C PRO A 162 -28.97 -24.72 -38.18
N LYS A 163 -28.54 -25.50 -39.16
CA LYS A 163 -28.99 -25.36 -40.56
C LYS A 163 -30.28 -26.13 -40.74
N PHE A 164 -31.42 -25.45 -40.57
CA PHE A 164 -32.73 -26.07 -40.68
C PHE A 164 -33.47 -25.58 -41.95
N PRO A 165 -33.54 -26.38 -43.04
CA PRO A 165 -33.96 -25.85 -44.33
C PRO A 165 -35.42 -25.36 -44.35
N GLY A 166 -35.62 -24.17 -44.92
CA GLY A 166 -36.91 -23.46 -44.90
C GLY A 166 -37.07 -22.48 -43.74
N PHE A 167 -36.12 -22.48 -42.79
CA PHE A 167 -36.10 -21.59 -41.64
C PHE A 167 -34.72 -20.94 -41.47
N GLU A 168 -34.73 -19.67 -41.10
CA GLU A 168 -33.52 -18.97 -40.66
C GLU A 168 -33.54 -18.93 -39.13
N ILE A 169 -32.49 -19.46 -38.51
CA ILE A 169 -32.38 -19.59 -37.06
C ILE A 169 -31.16 -18.81 -36.60
N THR A 170 -31.38 -17.91 -35.65
CA THR A 170 -30.33 -17.10 -35.06
C THR A 170 -30.57 -17.00 -33.55
N GLY A 171 -29.47 -16.92 -32.82
CA GLY A 171 -29.45 -16.83 -31.37
C GLY A 171 -28.17 -16.15 -30.92
N THR A 172 -28.24 -15.40 -29.84
CA THR A 172 -27.07 -14.78 -29.22
C THR A 172 -27.23 -14.81 -27.71
N ASN A 173 -26.12 -15.09 -27.01
CA ASN A 173 -26.04 -14.94 -25.57
C ASN A 173 -24.87 -14.01 -25.27
N ILE A 174 -25.14 -12.92 -24.56
CA ILE A 174 -24.13 -11.94 -24.15
C ILE A 174 -24.14 -11.94 -22.62
N PRO A 175 -23.28 -12.75 -21.97
CA PRO A 175 -23.31 -12.89 -20.52
C PRO A 175 -22.88 -11.59 -19.84
N SER A 176 -23.61 -11.20 -18.78
CA SER A 176 -23.33 -10.00 -17.98
C SER A 176 -22.19 -10.17 -16.96
N LEU A 177 -21.85 -11.42 -16.63
CA LEU A 177 -20.80 -11.81 -15.67
C LEU A 177 -19.87 -12.86 -16.27
N GLN A 178 -18.90 -13.34 -15.49
CA GLN A 178 -18.02 -14.44 -15.89
C GLN A 178 -18.83 -15.73 -16.11
N VAL A 179 -19.82 -16.04 -15.28
CA VAL A 179 -20.74 -17.18 -15.48
C VAL A 179 -22.18 -16.73 -15.20
N GLY A 180 -23.14 -17.27 -15.98
CA GLY A 180 -24.53 -16.80 -16.02
C GLY A 180 -25.56 -17.90 -15.75
N GLY A 181 -26.84 -17.51 -15.62
CA GLY A 181 -27.98 -18.42 -15.54
C GLY A 181 -28.68 -18.63 -16.89
N ASP A 182 -28.35 -17.79 -17.87
CA ASP A 182 -28.96 -17.76 -19.19
C ASP A 182 -28.61 -19.02 -19.98
N TYR A 183 -29.65 -19.60 -20.58
CA TYR A 183 -29.59 -20.83 -21.33
C TYR A 183 -30.32 -20.65 -22.66
N PHE A 184 -29.73 -21.12 -23.75
CA PHE A 184 -30.47 -21.37 -24.96
C PHE A 184 -29.87 -22.60 -25.64
N ASP A 185 -30.68 -23.34 -26.39
CA ASP A 185 -30.23 -24.54 -27.05
C ASP A 185 -31.07 -24.88 -28.28
N PHE A 186 -30.45 -25.60 -29.22
CA PHE A 186 -31.05 -26.13 -30.43
C PHE A 186 -30.78 -27.62 -30.52
N ILE A 187 -31.83 -28.43 -30.41
CA ILE A 187 -31.71 -29.88 -30.35
C ILE A 187 -32.34 -30.47 -31.59
N GLU A 188 -31.52 -31.03 -32.48
CA GLU A 188 -32.03 -31.82 -33.61
C GLU A 188 -32.71 -33.08 -33.10
N LEU A 189 -34.01 -33.21 -33.39
CA LEU A 189 -34.79 -34.38 -33.04
C LEU A 189 -34.94 -35.28 -34.27
N GLU A 190 -35.29 -36.56 -34.05
CA GLU A 190 -35.57 -37.47 -35.15
C GLU A 190 -36.67 -36.88 -36.07
N THR A 191 -36.55 -37.13 -37.38
CA THR A 191 -37.61 -36.87 -38.39
C THR A 191 -37.98 -35.40 -38.67
N GLY A 192 -37.00 -34.51 -38.89
CA GLY A 192 -37.27 -33.16 -39.41
C GLY A 192 -37.92 -32.22 -38.39
N HIS A 193 -37.67 -32.49 -37.11
CA HIS A 193 -38.08 -31.67 -35.98
C HIS A 193 -36.86 -31.00 -35.35
N LEU A 194 -37.04 -29.77 -34.86
CA LEU A 194 -36.02 -29.03 -34.13
C LEU A 194 -36.58 -28.54 -32.80
N GLY A 195 -35.97 -28.99 -31.70
CA GLY A 195 -36.22 -28.46 -30.38
C GLY A 195 -35.49 -27.13 -30.19
N ILE A 196 -36.18 -26.14 -29.65
CA ILE A 196 -35.67 -24.80 -29.34
C ILE A 196 -35.95 -24.55 -27.87
N ALA A 197 -34.91 -24.33 -27.08
CA ALA A 197 -35.01 -24.06 -25.66
C ALA A 197 -34.41 -22.69 -25.32
N ILE A 198 -35.06 -21.97 -24.42
CA ILE A 198 -34.54 -20.75 -23.79
C ILE A 198 -34.86 -20.84 -22.29
N GLY A 199 -33.90 -20.54 -21.44
CA GLY A 199 -34.07 -20.54 -20.01
C GLY A 199 -33.28 -19.43 -19.35
N ASP A 200 -33.73 -19.04 -18.16
CA ASP A 200 -33.01 -18.13 -17.29
C ASP A 200 -33.15 -18.61 -15.85
N VAL A 201 -32.01 -18.95 -15.26
CA VAL A 201 -31.91 -19.39 -13.87
C VAL A 201 -31.82 -18.18 -12.94
N CYS A 202 -32.65 -18.16 -11.91
CA CYS A 202 -32.61 -17.08 -10.93
C CYS A 202 -31.26 -17.02 -10.20
N GLY A 203 -30.77 -15.80 -10.00
CA GLY A 203 -29.50 -15.55 -9.33
C GLY A 203 -28.37 -15.28 -10.31
N LYS A 204 -27.14 -15.52 -9.88
CA LYS A 204 -25.92 -15.23 -10.65
C LYS A 204 -24.73 -16.00 -10.13
N GLY A 205 -23.67 -16.09 -10.92
CA GLY A 205 -22.45 -16.76 -10.52
C GLY A 205 -22.55 -18.29 -10.63
N ILE A 206 -21.71 -18.99 -9.87
CA ILE A 206 -21.53 -20.44 -9.96
C ILE A 206 -22.84 -21.22 -9.71
N PRO A 207 -23.65 -20.93 -8.68
CA PRO A 207 -24.88 -21.71 -8.43
C PRO A 207 -25.87 -21.67 -9.60
N ALA A 208 -26.04 -20.50 -10.23
CA ALA A 208 -26.91 -20.35 -11.39
C ALA A 208 -26.36 -21.12 -12.60
N ALA A 209 -25.05 -21.07 -12.83
CA ALA A 209 -24.40 -21.79 -13.92
C ALA A 209 -24.48 -23.32 -13.77
N LEU A 210 -24.36 -23.85 -12.55
CA LEU A 210 -24.53 -25.28 -12.27
C LEU A 210 -25.97 -25.74 -12.52
N LEU A 211 -26.96 -24.93 -12.13
CA LEU A 211 -28.35 -25.27 -12.38
C LEU A 211 -28.71 -25.17 -13.87
N MET A 212 -28.10 -24.22 -14.60
CA MET A 212 -28.19 -24.12 -16.06
C MET A 212 -27.58 -25.37 -16.74
N ALA A 213 -26.43 -25.86 -16.27
CA ALA A 213 -25.85 -27.11 -16.78
C ALA A 213 -26.76 -28.33 -16.50
N ASN A 214 -27.43 -28.37 -15.34
CA ASN A 214 -28.41 -29.41 -15.03
C ASN A 214 -29.64 -29.33 -15.94
N LEU A 215 -30.13 -28.12 -16.26
CA LEU A 215 -31.21 -27.92 -17.24
C LEU A 215 -30.84 -28.46 -18.60
N GLN A 216 -29.65 -28.12 -19.09
CA GLN A 216 -29.15 -28.60 -20.37
C GLN A 216 -29.04 -30.12 -20.39
N ALA A 217 -28.34 -30.71 -19.42
CA ALA A 217 -28.18 -32.16 -19.33
C ALA A 217 -29.53 -32.88 -19.18
N GLY A 218 -30.46 -32.29 -18.40
CA GLY A 218 -31.81 -32.79 -18.23
C GLY A 218 -32.63 -32.75 -19.51
N LEU A 219 -32.49 -31.69 -20.31
CA LEU A 219 -33.14 -31.58 -21.61
C LEU A 219 -32.54 -32.56 -22.62
N HIS A 220 -31.22 -32.60 -22.78
CA HIS A 220 -30.53 -33.53 -23.70
C HIS A 220 -30.80 -34.99 -23.37
N GLY A 221 -30.91 -35.35 -22.09
CA GLY A 221 -31.23 -36.70 -21.66
C GLY A 221 -32.70 -37.11 -21.86
N GLN A 222 -33.60 -36.15 -22.10
CA GLN A 222 -35.05 -36.36 -22.16
C GLN A 222 -35.72 -35.84 -23.43
N ALA A 223 -34.97 -35.23 -24.34
CA ALA A 223 -35.50 -34.59 -25.52
C ALA A 223 -36.15 -35.65 -26.43
N VAL A 224 -37.48 -35.62 -26.47
CA VAL A 224 -38.33 -36.49 -27.28
C VAL A 224 -39.29 -35.58 -28.06
N GLY A 225 -39.82 -36.08 -29.18
CA GLY A 225 -40.60 -35.33 -30.17
C GLY A 225 -41.83 -34.55 -29.66
N PRO A 226 -42.57 -33.89 -30.58
CA PRO A 226 -43.57 -32.85 -30.26
C PRO A 226 -44.72 -33.31 -29.35
N THR A 227 -45.09 -34.59 -29.36
CA THR A 227 -46.18 -35.13 -28.54
C THR A 227 -45.86 -35.21 -27.04
N GLU A 228 -44.60 -34.99 -26.65
CA GLU A 228 -44.15 -35.21 -25.28
C GLU A 228 -43.67 -33.95 -24.55
N ILE A 229 -43.73 -32.76 -25.19
CA ILE A 229 -43.20 -31.48 -24.66
C ILE A 229 -43.61 -31.24 -23.19
N ALA A 230 -44.90 -31.34 -22.88
CA ALA A 230 -45.38 -31.11 -21.52
C ALA A 230 -44.79 -32.12 -20.52
N SER A 231 -44.69 -33.39 -20.92
CA SER A 231 -44.14 -34.44 -20.07
C SER A 231 -42.63 -34.29 -19.84
N VAL A 232 -41.88 -33.83 -20.86
CA VAL A 232 -40.45 -33.51 -20.75
C VAL A 232 -40.25 -32.40 -19.72
N ILE A 233 -41.01 -31.31 -19.83
CA ILE A 233 -40.92 -30.19 -18.89
C ILE A 233 -41.33 -30.59 -17.47
N THR A 234 -42.37 -31.41 -17.29
CA THR A 234 -42.74 -31.92 -15.95
C THR A 234 -41.61 -32.73 -15.33
N ARG A 235 -40.99 -33.65 -16.09
CA ARG A 235 -39.86 -34.46 -15.59
C ARG A 235 -38.62 -33.60 -15.30
N MET A 236 -38.33 -32.61 -16.15
CA MET A 236 -37.26 -31.64 -15.88
C MET A 236 -37.53 -30.86 -14.60
N ASN A 237 -38.76 -30.37 -14.40
CA ASN A 237 -39.15 -29.68 -13.16
C ASN A 237 -38.94 -30.58 -11.93
N ASP A 238 -39.39 -31.83 -11.97
CA ASP A 238 -39.22 -32.78 -10.87
C ASP A 238 -37.74 -33.07 -10.56
N LEU A 239 -36.89 -33.12 -11.60
CA LEU A 239 -35.44 -33.27 -11.45
C LEU A 239 -34.85 -32.05 -10.74
N LEU A 240 -35.16 -30.84 -11.22
CA LEU A 240 -34.63 -29.59 -10.67
C LEU A 240 -35.08 -29.40 -9.22
N VAL A 241 -36.34 -29.66 -8.89
CA VAL A 241 -36.87 -29.54 -7.52
C VAL A 241 -36.13 -30.46 -6.55
N ARG A 242 -35.67 -31.63 -7.02
CA ARG A 242 -34.90 -32.57 -6.19
C ARG A 242 -33.42 -32.20 -6.06
N SER A 243 -32.86 -31.52 -7.05
CA SER A 243 -31.42 -31.20 -7.13
C SER A 243 -31.06 -29.76 -6.75
N SER A 244 -32.04 -28.91 -6.43
CA SER A 244 -31.83 -27.47 -6.22
C SER A 244 -32.21 -27.03 -4.81
N ASP A 245 -31.55 -25.97 -4.33
CA ASP A 245 -31.95 -25.30 -3.10
C ASP A 245 -33.34 -24.68 -3.22
N ILE A 246 -34.05 -24.53 -2.10
CA ILE A 246 -35.45 -24.05 -2.06
C ILE A 246 -35.66 -22.65 -2.65
N ASN A 247 -34.58 -21.86 -2.78
CA ASN A 247 -34.59 -20.49 -3.29
C ASN A 247 -34.10 -20.39 -4.74
N MET A 248 -33.81 -21.51 -5.40
CA MET A 248 -33.37 -21.56 -6.79
C MET A 248 -34.49 -22.07 -7.69
N PHE A 249 -34.76 -21.35 -8.76
CA PHE A 249 -35.70 -21.74 -9.81
C PHE A 249 -35.17 -21.27 -11.16
N ALA A 250 -35.75 -21.81 -12.23
CA ALA A 250 -35.46 -21.35 -13.57
C ALA A 250 -36.77 -21.08 -14.30
N SER A 251 -36.80 -19.97 -15.01
CA SER A 251 -37.81 -19.76 -16.03
C SER A 251 -37.37 -20.51 -17.30
N PHE A 252 -38.31 -21.16 -17.98
CA PHE A 252 -37.97 -21.97 -19.14
C PHE A 252 -39.03 -21.91 -20.23
N PHE A 253 -38.58 -21.89 -21.47
CA PHE A 253 -39.37 -21.96 -22.68
C PHE A 253 -38.82 -23.09 -23.54
N TYR A 254 -39.70 -23.98 -23.98
CA TYR A 254 -39.32 -25.04 -24.91
C TYR A 254 -40.36 -25.20 -25.98
N GLY A 255 -39.91 -25.31 -27.23
CA GLY A 255 -40.77 -25.61 -28.36
C GLY A 255 -40.11 -26.52 -29.37
N VAL A 256 -40.95 -27.19 -30.16
CA VAL A 256 -40.54 -28.07 -31.24
C VAL A 256 -41.11 -27.54 -32.54
N LEU A 257 -40.22 -27.27 -33.49
CA LEU A 257 -40.53 -26.87 -34.84
C LEU A 257 -40.60 -28.12 -35.73
N ASP A 258 -41.77 -28.37 -36.32
CA ASP A 258 -41.96 -29.39 -37.35
C ASP A 258 -41.82 -28.76 -38.73
N ARG A 259 -40.79 -29.21 -39.49
CA ARG A 259 -40.53 -28.72 -40.84
C ARG A 259 -41.61 -29.11 -41.85
N SER A 260 -42.16 -30.31 -41.73
CA SER A 260 -43.10 -30.87 -42.70
C SER A 260 -44.45 -30.16 -42.62
N LEU A 261 -44.90 -29.88 -41.39
CA LEU A 261 -46.15 -29.19 -41.13
C LEU A 261 -46.01 -27.67 -41.03
N SER A 262 -44.78 -27.15 -40.93
CA SER A 262 -44.50 -25.73 -40.63
C SER A 262 -45.22 -25.25 -39.37
N THR A 263 -45.28 -26.12 -38.36
CA THR A 263 -45.94 -25.85 -37.09
C THR A 263 -44.92 -25.77 -35.97
N PHE A 264 -45.10 -24.80 -35.07
CA PHE A 264 -44.28 -24.67 -33.86
C PHE A 264 -45.14 -24.94 -32.63
N THR A 265 -44.85 -26.05 -31.93
CA THR A 265 -45.54 -26.42 -30.70
C THR A 265 -44.66 -26.05 -29.52
N SER A 266 -45.15 -25.24 -28.58
CA SER A 266 -44.34 -24.76 -27.46
C SER A 266 -45.05 -24.84 -26.12
N THR A 267 -44.26 -24.87 -25.04
CA THR A 267 -44.71 -24.65 -23.67
C THR A 267 -43.87 -23.56 -23.01
N ASN A 268 -44.53 -22.73 -22.22
CA ASN A 268 -43.88 -21.69 -21.42
C ASN A 268 -44.02 -22.05 -19.93
N ALA A 269 -42.89 -22.34 -19.29
CA ALA A 269 -42.76 -22.63 -17.87
C ALA A 269 -42.25 -21.39 -17.11
N GLY A 270 -42.96 -20.26 -17.26
CA GLY A 270 -42.69 -19.03 -16.52
C GLY A 270 -41.61 -18.12 -17.12
N HIS A 271 -41.16 -18.38 -18.35
CA HIS A 271 -40.28 -17.50 -19.10
C HIS A 271 -41.04 -16.35 -19.76
N ASN A 272 -40.32 -15.33 -20.22
CA ASN A 272 -40.92 -14.22 -20.95
C ASN A 272 -41.68 -14.76 -22.17
N PRO A 273 -42.94 -14.33 -22.41
CA PRO A 273 -43.70 -14.78 -23.58
C PRO A 273 -42.92 -14.51 -24.87
N PRO A 274 -42.82 -15.49 -25.78
CA PRO A 274 -42.21 -15.25 -27.08
C PRO A 274 -43.04 -14.25 -27.88
N LEU A 275 -42.36 -13.43 -28.68
CA LEU A 275 -43.03 -12.52 -29.61
C LEU A 275 -43.19 -13.20 -30.97
N HIS A 276 -44.42 -13.27 -31.46
CA HIS A 276 -44.71 -13.77 -32.80
C HIS A 276 -45.01 -12.61 -33.74
N PHE A 277 -44.05 -12.31 -34.63
CA PHE A 277 -44.21 -11.31 -35.67
C PHE A 277 -44.89 -11.89 -36.90
N GLN A 278 -45.85 -11.17 -37.45
CA GLN A 278 -46.53 -11.47 -38.71
C GLN A 278 -45.89 -10.69 -39.86
N GLU A 279 -46.12 -11.15 -41.09
CA GLU A 279 -45.59 -10.53 -42.31
C GLU A 279 -45.99 -9.04 -42.45
N ASN A 280 -47.14 -8.67 -41.91
CA ASN A 280 -47.65 -7.30 -41.92
C ASN A 280 -46.97 -6.36 -40.89
N GLY A 281 -46.04 -6.86 -40.08
CA GLY A 281 -45.33 -6.11 -39.04
C GLY A 281 -46.03 -6.08 -37.67
N ASP A 282 -47.21 -6.70 -37.54
CA ASP A 282 -47.87 -6.86 -36.24
C ASP A 282 -47.18 -7.96 -35.41
N TYR A 283 -47.25 -7.87 -34.09
CA TYR A 283 -46.76 -8.91 -33.18
C TYR A 283 -47.83 -9.32 -32.17
N LYS A 284 -47.76 -10.58 -31.72
CA LYS A 284 -48.58 -11.15 -30.64
C LYS A 284 -47.71 -11.79 -29.59
#